data_AF-A0A2N0X7X4-F1
#
_entry.id   AF-A0A2N0X7X4-F1
#
_cell.length_a   1.000
_cell.length_b   1.000
_cell.length_c   1.000
_cell.angle_alpha   90.00
_cell.angle_beta   90.00
_cell.angle_gamma   90.00
#
_symmetry.space_group_name_H-M   'P 1'
#
loop_
_entity.id
_entity.type
_entity.pdbx_description
1 polymer ?
#
loop_
_entity_poly.entity_id
_entity_poly.type
_entity_poly.pdbx_seq_one_letter_code
_entity_poly.pdbx_strand_id
1 'polypeptide(L)'
;MNAYRTLHEHPTPIPTPAAVRLSSSLLGGAAVAVLSTDLSRGAQVALAAACVLLGLLFPLVHPYRRRVREYRRARGAGFSPQVWQFLPLFFLWLALMLAPLLAPAPTWASALLLLAAAGWLYLTFPHIDSTRALAYLPAQA
;
A
#
# COMPACT_ATOMS: atom_id res chain seq x y z
N MET A 1 -23.02 10.13 19.03
CA MET A 1 -22.31 8.87 18.70
C MET A 1 -20.82 9.15 18.71
N ASN A 2 -20.02 8.45 19.53
CA ASN A 2 -18.57 8.68 19.61
C ASN A 2 -17.86 7.99 18.43
N ALA A 3 -17.24 8.77 17.54
CA ALA A 3 -16.51 8.24 16.38
C ALA A 3 -15.37 7.27 16.75
N TYR A 4 -14.82 7.37 17.96
CA TYR A 4 -13.82 6.44 18.47
C TYR A 4 -14.38 5.06 18.81
N ARG A 5 -15.65 4.96 19.22
CA ARG A 5 -16.28 3.69 19.62
C ARG A 5 -16.59 2.82 18.38
N THR A 6 -17.03 3.43 17.29
CA THR A 6 -17.34 2.75 16.02
C THR A 6 -16.12 2.15 15.33
N LEU A 7 -14.90 2.64 15.60
CA LEU A 7 -13.65 2.10 15.05
C LEU A 7 -13.34 0.68 15.57
N HIS A 8 -13.63 0.41 16.85
CA HIS A 8 -13.47 -0.92 17.47
C HIS A 8 -14.64 -1.86 17.18
N GLU A 9 -15.81 -1.33 16.85
CA GLU A 9 -17.03 -2.12 16.60
C GLU A 9 -17.01 -2.87 15.25
N HIS A 10 -16.11 -2.50 14.32
CA HIS A 10 -16.03 -3.10 12.98
C HIS A 10 -14.67 -3.77 12.74
N PRO A 11 -14.45 -5.01 13.25
CA PRO A 11 -13.24 -5.77 12.95
C PRO A 11 -13.17 -6.08 11.45
N THR A 12 -11.95 -6.04 10.89
CA THR A 12 -11.75 -6.38 9.48
C THR A 12 -11.94 -7.89 9.27
N PRO A 13 -12.95 -8.34 8.50
CA PRO A 13 -13.29 -9.77 8.39
C PRO A 13 -12.17 -10.61 7.77
N ILE A 14 -11.50 -10.05 6.75
CA ILE A 14 -10.38 -10.68 6.06
C ILE A 14 -9.23 -9.68 6.10
N PRO A 15 -8.33 -9.75 7.12
CA PRO A 15 -7.20 -8.85 7.20
C PRO A 15 -6.20 -9.14 6.06
N THR A 16 -5.51 -8.10 5.59
CA THR A 16 -4.38 -8.28 4.68
C THR A 16 -3.33 -9.16 5.36
N PRO A 17 -2.87 -10.26 4.72
CA PRO A 17 -1.82 -11.10 5.27
C PRO A 17 -0.56 -10.28 5.58
N ALA A 18 0.02 -10.48 6.76
CA ALA A 18 1.18 -9.71 7.23
C ALA A 18 2.34 -9.75 6.22
N ALA A 19 2.62 -10.92 5.64
CA ALA A 19 3.66 -11.08 4.62
C ALA A 19 3.41 -10.21 3.37
N VAL A 20 2.18 -10.19 2.85
CA VAL A 20 1.79 -9.37 1.69
C VAL A 20 1.90 -7.88 2.00
N ARG A 21 1.43 -7.49 3.18
CA ARG A 21 1.48 -6.11 3.64
C ARG A 21 2.93 -5.63 3.78
N LEU A 22 3.76 -6.39 4.50
CA LEU A 22 5.18 -6.07 4.71
C LEU A 22 5.95 -6.02 3.39
N SER A 23 5.84 -7.06 2.55
CA SER A 23 6.62 -7.13 1.31
C SER A 23 6.28 -5.99 0.36
N SER A 24 5.00 -5.71 0.16
CA SER A 24 4.55 -4.65 -0.75
C SER A 24 4.94 -3.26 -0.23
N SER A 25 4.85 -3.04 1.09
CA SER A 25 5.29 -1.79 1.71
C SER A 25 6.80 -1.58 1.62
N LEU A 26 7.60 -2.63 1.87
CA LEU A 26 9.05 -2.57 1.73
C LEU A 26 9.47 -2.31 0.28
N LEU A 27 8.81 -2.95 -0.70
CA LEU A 27 9.05 -2.71 -2.12
C LEU A 27 8.69 -1.28 -2.52
N GLY A 28 7.56 -0.73 -2.05
CA GLY A 28 7.22 0.66 -2.28
C GLY A 28 8.21 1.64 -1.64
N GLY A 29 8.68 1.36 -0.42
CA GLY A 29 9.72 2.16 0.23
C GLY A 29 11.08 2.09 -0.48
N ALA A 30 11.47 0.89 -0.92
CA ALA A 30 12.68 0.70 -1.71
C ALA A 30 12.64 1.46 -3.04
N ALA A 31 11.47 1.50 -3.71
CA ALA A 31 11.30 2.27 -4.94
C ALA A 31 11.59 3.77 -4.73
N VAL A 32 11.17 4.34 -3.59
CA VAL A 32 11.46 5.73 -3.24
C VAL A 32 12.95 5.91 -2.90
N ALA A 33 13.50 5.06 -2.04
CA ALA A 33 14.87 5.20 -1.54
C ALA A 33 15.94 5.02 -2.63
N VAL A 34 15.70 4.14 -3.61
CA VAL A 34 16.62 3.93 -4.72
C VAL A 34 16.82 5.21 -5.54
N LEU A 35 15.78 6.03 -5.69
CA LEU A 35 15.84 7.26 -6.47
C LEU A 35 16.71 8.36 -5.84
N SER A 36 17.05 8.25 -4.55
CA SER A 36 17.95 9.18 -3.86
C SER A 36 19.40 8.73 -3.81
N THR A 37 19.73 7.54 -4.34
CA THR A 37 21.09 6.99 -4.29
C THR A 37 22.05 7.65 -5.31
N ASP A 38 23.32 7.26 -5.28
CA ASP A 38 24.37 7.65 -6.23
C ASP A 38 24.38 6.79 -7.52
N LEU A 39 23.44 5.87 -7.68
CA LEU A 39 23.28 5.06 -8.89
C LEU A 39 23.05 5.95 -10.13
N SER A 40 23.39 5.44 -11.31
CA SER A 40 23.07 6.11 -12.56
C SER A 40 21.56 6.29 -12.71
N ARG A 41 21.13 7.39 -13.33
CA ARG A 41 19.69 7.72 -13.44
C ARG A 41 18.87 6.60 -14.09
N GLY A 42 19.45 5.94 -15.11
CA GLY A 42 18.82 4.78 -15.75
C GLY A 42 18.62 3.60 -14.79
N ALA A 43 19.63 3.28 -13.97
CA ALA A 43 19.54 2.22 -12.97
C ALA A 43 18.53 2.55 -11.86
N GLN A 44 18.51 3.80 -11.39
CA GLN A 44 17.54 4.25 -10.40
C GLN A 44 16.10 4.04 -10.87
N VAL A 45 15.77 4.52 -12.07
CA VAL A 45 14.42 4.41 -12.63
C VAL A 45 14.05 2.95 -12.88
N ALA A 46 14.96 2.15 -13.42
CA ALA A 46 14.71 0.73 -13.69
C ALA A 46 14.42 -0.06 -12.41
N LEU A 47 15.23 0.14 -11.36
CA LEU A 47 15.07 -0.56 -10.09
C LEU A 47 13.82 -0.05 -9.33
N ALA A 48 13.56 1.26 -9.33
CA ALA A 48 12.34 1.81 -8.75
C ALA A 48 11.08 1.26 -9.45
N ALA A 49 11.08 1.20 -10.78
CA ALA A 49 9.99 0.62 -11.56
C ALA A 49 9.78 -0.87 -11.23
N ALA A 50 10.87 -1.65 -11.16
CA ALA A 50 10.79 -3.07 -10.78
C ALA A 50 10.20 -3.25 -9.38
N CYS A 51 10.64 -2.45 -8.41
CA CYS A 51 10.09 -2.47 -7.04
C CYS A 51 8.60 -2.13 -7.01
N VAL A 52 8.16 -1.08 -7.72
CA VAL A 52 6.73 -0.73 -7.81
C VAL A 52 5.91 -1.85 -8.44
N LEU A 53 6.37 -2.38 -9.59
CA LEU A 53 5.67 -3.45 -10.29
C LEU A 53 5.51 -4.70 -9.41
N LEU A 54 6.59 -5.12 -8.74
CA LEU A 54 6.55 -6.25 -7.83
C LEU A 54 5.64 -5.98 -6.63
N GLY A 55 5.70 -4.78 -6.04
CA GLY A 55 4.86 -4.39 -4.91
C GLY A 55 3.37 -4.34 -5.23
N LEU A 56 3.01 -4.08 -6.50
CA LEU A 56 1.62 -4.12 -6.97
C LEU A 56 1.18 -5.53 -7.36
N LEU A 57 2.05 -6.32 -8.00
CA LEU A 57 1.72 -7.67 -8.46
C LEU A 57 1.54 -8.66 -7.31
N PHE A 58 2.39 -8.57 -6.29
CA PHE A 58 2.39 -9.49 -5.17
C PHE A 58 1.02 -9.65 -4.47
N PRO A 59 0.32 -8.55 -4.06
CA PRO A 59 -1.00 -8.67 -3.48
C PRO A 59 -2.04 -9.16 -4.49
N LEU A 60 -1.93 -8.86 -5.79
CA LEU A 60 -2.90 -9.26 -6.80
C LEU A 60 -2.91 -10.77 -7.05
N VAL A 61 -1.73 -11.39 -7.04
CA VAL A 61 -1.55 -12.84 -7.25
C VAL A 61 -1.85 -13.64 -5.99
N HIS A 62 -1.73 -13.03 -4.80
CA HIS A 62 -1.85 -13.76 -3.55
C HIS A 62 -3.27 -14.35 -3.34
N PRO A 63 -3.40 -15.62 -2.87
CA PRO A 63 -4.69 -16.33 -2.76
C PRO A 63 -5.76 -15.60 -1.94
N TYR A 64 -5.36 -14.74 -1.01
CA TYR A 64 -6.31 -13.97 -0.20
C TYR A 64 -7.26 -13.09 -1.02
N ARG A 65 -6.86 -12.63 -2.23
CA ARG A 65 -7.75 -11.83 -3.09
C ARG A 65 -8.97 -12.62 -3.56
N ARG A 66 -8.86 -13.95 -3.70
CA ARG A 66 -10.03 -14.81 -3.97
C ARG A 66 -11.02 -14.75 -2.82
N ARG A 67 -10.55 -14.90 -1.57
CA ARG A 67 -11.39 -14.83 -0.37
C ARG A 67 -12.11 -13.48 -0.24
N VAL A 68 -11.41 -12.38 -0.54
CA VAL A 68 -12.00 -11.03 -0.55
C VAL A 68 -13.12 -10.91 -1.60
N ARG A 69 -12.93 -11.46 -2.80
CA ARG A 69 -13.95 -11.47 -3.85
C ARG A 69 -15.15 -12.34 -3.48
N GLU A 70 -14.91 -13.53 -2.94
CA GLU A 70 -15.95 -14.45 -2.49
C GLU A 70 -16.80 -13.83 -1.37
N TYR A 71 -16.16 -13.18 -0.39
CA TYR A 71 -16.85 -12.46 0.69
C TYR A 71 -17.75 -11.33 0.17
N ARG A 72 -17.25 -10.53 -0.79
CA ARG A 72 -18.05 -9.48 -1.43
C ARG A 72 -19.24 -10.03 -2.20
N ARG A 73 -19.05 -11.10 -2.97
CA ARG A 73 -20.12 -11.78 -3.72
C ARG A 73 -21.18 -12.34 -2.79
N ALA A 74 -20.78 -13.00 -1.71
CA ALA A 74 -21.70 -13.51 -0.70
C ALA A 74 -22.59 -12.36 -0.18
N ARG A 75 -22.03 -11.17 0.06
CA ARG A 75 -22.77 -10.00 0.54
C ARG A 75 -23.51 -9.20 -0.55
N GLY A 76 -23.60 -9.70 -1.78
CA GLY A 76 -24.22 -8.97 -2.90
C GLY A 76 -23.54 -7.65 -3.25
N ALA A 77 -22.32 -7.41 -2.75
CA ALA A 77 -21.63 -6.14 -2.87
C ALA A 77 -20.69 -6.15 -4.08
N GLY A 78 -20.98 -5.30 -5.07
CA GLY A 78 -20.10 -5.07 -6.21
C GLY A 78 -18.74 -4.48 -5.79
N PHE A 79 -17.72 -4.63 -6.65
CA PHE A 79 -16.46 -3.92 -6.46
C PHE A 79 -16.64 -2.45 -6.87
N SER A 80 -16.58 -1.55 -5.89
CA SER A 80 -16.60 -0.10 -6.12
C SER A 80 -15.38 0.51 -5.43
N PRO A 81 -14.32 0.87 -6.20
CA PRO A 81 -13.16 1.53 -5.64
C PRO A 81 -13.52 2.97 -5.28
N GLN A 82 -13.22 3.39 -4.06
CA GLN A 82 -13.49 4.75 -3.60
C GLN A 82 -12.26 5.63 -3.86
N VAL A 83 -12.46 6.87 -4.32
CA VAL A 83 -11.37 7.83 -4.60
C VAL A 83 -10.43 7.97 -3.39
N TRP A 84 -10.98 8.00 -2.17
CA TRP A 84 -10.22 8.12 -0.93
C TRP A 84 -9.24 6.95 -0.68
N GLN A 85 -9.48 5.77 -1.27
CA GLN A 85 -8.56 4.63 -1.17
C GLN A 85 -7.25 4.85 -1.94
N PHE A 86 -7.25 5.77 -2.91
CA PHE A 86 -6.07 6.13 -3.69
C PHE A 86 -5.29 7.30 -3.06
N LEU A 87 -5.86 8.02 -2.09
CA LEU A 87 -5.18 9.13 -1.44
C LEU A 87 -3.82 8.76 -0.82
N PRO A 88 -3.65 7.58 -0.17
CA PRO A 88 -2.33 7.14 0.27
C PRO A 88 -1.30 6.95 -0.85
N LEU A 89 -1.75 6.52 -2.04
CA LEU A 89 -0.90 6.32 -3.21
C LEU A 89 -0.46 7.65 -3.81
N PHE A 90 -1.24 8.73 -3.65
CA PHE A 90 -0.81 10.07 -4.05
C PHE A 90 0.45 10.51 -3.29
N PHE A 91 0.52 10.27 -1.98
CA PHE A 91 1.72 10.58 -1.19
C PHE A 91 2.93 9.73 -1.58
N LEU A 92 2.71 8.45 -1.92
CA LEU A 92 3.78 7.61 -2.47
C LEU A 92 4.27 8.16 -3.82
N TRP A 93 3.35 8.50 -4.73
CA TRP A 93 3.68 9.11 -6.02
C TRP A 93 4.47 10.40 -5.84
N LEU A 94 4.04 11.28 -4.91
CA LEU A 94 4.75 12.51 -4.61
C LEU A 94 6.16 12.22 -4.09
N ALA A 95 6.33 11.23 -3.22
CA ALA A 95 7.64 10.80 -2.75
C ALA A 95 8.53 10.28 -3.90
N LEU A 96 7.98 9.52 -4.84
CA LEU A 96 8.69 9.05 -6.05
C LEU A 96 9.12 10.21 -6.96
N MET A 97 8.29 11.26 -7.08
CA MET A 97 8.64 12.44 -7.88
C MET A 97 9.72 13.30 -7.22
N LEU A 98 9.74 13.38 -5.88
CA LEU A 98 10.66 14.23 -5.13
C LEU A 98 11.99 13.55 -4.78
N ALA A 99 12.02 12.24 -4.56
CA ALA A 99 13.24 11.51 -4.19
C ALA A 99 14.43 11.72 -5.15
N PRO A 100 14.25 11.77 -6.48
CA PRO A 100 15.32 12.09 -7.44
C PRO A 100 16.05 13.41 -7.19
N LEU A 101 15.40 14.39 -6.55
CA LEU A 101 15.96 15.71 -6.24
C LEU A 101 16.97 15.66 -5.09
N LEU A 102 16.94 14.58 -4.30
CA LEU A 102 17.83 14.37 -3.17
C LEU A 102 19.12 13.63 -3.57
N ALA A 103 19.21 13.12 -4.81
CA ALA A 103 20.37 12.36 -5.26
C ALA A 103 21.59 13.26 -5.55
N PRO A 104 22.81 12.88 -5.12
CA PRO A 104 23.13 11.72 -4.29
C PRO A 104 22.95 12.04 -2.79
N ALA A 105 22.02 11.34 -2.14
CA ALA A 105 21.80 11.46 -0.70
C ALA A 105 22.76 10.52 0.05
N PRO A 106 23.18 10.88 1.28
CA PRO A 106 23.91 9.95 2.14
C PRO A 106 23.05 8.72 2.46
N THR A 107 23.69 7.57 2.69
CA THR A 107 23.00 6.27 2.86
C THR A 107 21.96 6.28 3.98
N TRP A 108 22.22 6.99 5.08
CA TRP A 108 21.27 7.14 6.18
C TRP A 108 19.99 7.88 5.76
N ALA A 109 20.10 8.88 4.87
CA ALA A 109 18.94 9.62 4.37
C ALA A 109 18.07 8.76 3.45
N SER A 110 18.70 7.98 2.57
CA SER A 110 18.00 6.98 1.74
C SER A 110 17.32 5.90 2.60
N ALA A 111 17.95 5.48 3.71
CA ALA A 111 17.34 4.56 4.67
C ALA A 111 16.12 5.18 5.38
N LEU A 112 16.17 6.45 5.74
CA LEU A 112 15.01 7.16 6.29
C LEU A 112 13.86 7.27 5.28
N LEU A 113 14.15 7.55 4.01
CA LEU A 113 13.14 7.56 2.95
C LEU A 113 12.47 6.19 2.78
N LEU A 114 13.26 5.11 2.83
CA LEU A 114 12.75 3.74 2.80
C LEU A 114 11.78 3.52 3.96
N LEU A 115 12.20 3.81 5.19
CA LEU A 115 11.40 3.57 6.39
C LEU A 115 10.15 4.44 6.42
N ALA A 116 10.23 5.70 6.02
CA ALA A 116 9.09 6.61 5.98
C ALA A 116 8.04 6.15 4.95
N ALA A 117 8.46 5.86 3.72
CA ALA A 117 7.56 5.40 2.66
C ALA A 117 7.00 4.00 2.95
N ALA A 118 7.84 3.06 3.42
CA ALA A 118 7.39 1.73 3.82
C ALA A 118 6.43 1.78 5.01
N GLY A 119 6.73 2.59 6.03
CA GLY A 119 5.86 2.81 7.18
C GLY A 119 4.51 3.39 6.78
N TRP A 120 4.50 4.43 5.94
CA TRP A 120 3.29 5.02 5.39
C TRP A 120 2.43 3.99 4.65
N LEU A 121 3.05 3.25 3.73
CA LEU A 121 2.34 2.20 2.97
C LEU A 121 1.86 1.08 3.88
N TYR A 122 2.65 0.69 4.87
CA TYR A 122 2.25 -0.36 5.81
C TYR A 122 1.00 0.07 6.57
N LEU A 123 0.98 1.28 7.13
CA LEU A 123 -0.18 1.80 7.87
C LEU A 123 -1.44 1.93 6.98
N THR A 124 -1.27 2.37 5.74
CA THR A 124 -2.39 2.65 4.83
C THR A 124 -2.82 1.46 3.98
N PHE A 125 -2.03 0.38 3.93
CA PHE A 125 -2.25 -0.78 3.05
C PHE A 125 -3.68 -1.36 3.10
N PRO A 126 -4.29 -1.58 4.29
CA PRO A 126 -5.65 -2.15 4.35
C PRO A 126 -6.73 -1.25 3.71
N HIS A 127 -6.45 0.04 3.57
CA HIS A 127 -7.31 0.99 2.87
C HIS A 127 -7.09 0.90 1.36
N ILE A 128 -5.84 0.86 0.93
CA ILE A 128 -5.44 0.74 -0.49
C ILE A 128 -5.97 -0.58 -1.07
N ASP A 129 -5.79 -1.68 -0.36
CA ASP A 129 -6.20 -3.01 -0.84
C ASP A 129 -7.70 -3.30 -0.63
N SER A 130 -8.43 -2.32 -0.09
CA SER A 130 -9.88 -2.36 0.21
C SER A 130 -10.32 -3.44 1.20
N THR A 131 -9.41 -4.09 1.92
CA THR A 131 -9.78 -5.05 2.97
C THR A 131 -10.50 -4.36 4.13
N ARG A 132 -10.12 -3.13 4.47
CA ARG A 132 -10.81 -2.37 5.52
C ARG A 132 -12.26 -2.03 5.16
N ALA A 133 -12.55 -1.81 3.88
CA ALA A 133 -13.90 -1.53 3.40
C ALA A 133 -14.87 -2.71 3.62
N LEU A 134 -14.36 -3.95 3.74
CA LEU A 134 -15.18 -5.14 4.01
C LEU A 134 -15.89 -5.09 5.37
N ALA A 135 -15.34 -4.34 6.32
CA ALA A 135 -15.90 -4.18 7.66
C ALA A 135 -17.20 -3.37 7.67
N TYR A 136 -17.45 -2.59 6.61
CA TYR A 136 -18.60 -1.68 6.48
C TYR A 136 -19.65 -2.17 5.49
N LEU A 137 -19.52 -3.40 4.98
CA LEU A 137 -20.57 -4.00 4.16
C LEU A 137 -21.79 -4.30 5.04
N PRO A 138 -23.02 -3.97 4.59
CA PRO A 138 -24.23 -4.27 5.35
C PRO A 138 -24.33 -5.76 5.66
N ALA A 139 -24.91 -6.10 6.81
CA ALA A 139 -25.33 -7.46 7.11
C ALA A 139 -26.46 -7.83 6.13
N GLN A 140 -26.50 -9.09 5.68
CA GLN A 140 -27.64 -9.57 4.88
C GLN A 140 -28.90 -9.45 5.75
N ALA A 141 -29.97 -8.90 5.17
CA ALA A 141 -31.32 -8.99 5.71
C ALA A 141 -31.87 -10.41 5.47
#